data_AF-A0A1C3XGP5-F1
#
_entry.id   AF-A0A1C3XGP5-F1
#
_cell.length_a   1.000
_cell.length_b   1.000
_cell.length_c   1.000
_cell.angle_alpha   90.00
_cell.angle_beta   90.00
_cell.angle_gamma   90.00
#
_symmetry.space_group_name_H-M   'P 1'
#
loop_
_entity.id
_entity.type
_entity.pdbx_description
1 polymer ?
#
loop_
_entity_poly.entity_id
_entity_poly.type
_entity_poly.pdbx_seq_one_letter_code
_entity_poly.pdbx_strand_id
1 'polypeptide(L)'
;MAKPSVSRDAFRSLFAFYAAKAHHDHNGVAEARLLKLFGSSDHIPDGLLELWSSRTELIGPEAVGNIMSPLAHQILDGGAQYNHASDFLHRLLRELDREVH
;
A
#
# COMPACT_ATOMS: atom_id res chain seq x y z
N MET A 1 -15.36 3.12 -18.78
CA MET A 1 -14.74 2.86 -17.46
C MET A 1 -13.56 3.79 -17.35
N ALA A 2 -13.50 4.63 -16.31
CA ALA A 2 -12.39 5.55 -16.11
C ALA A 2 -11.16 4.75 -15.69
N LYS A 3 -10.02 4.99 -16.33
CA LYS A 3 -8.76 4.32 -15.97
C LYS A 3 -8.36 4.82 -14.56
N PRO A 4 -8.04 3.93 -13.60
CA PRO A 4 -7.63 4.38 -12.27
C PRO A 4 -6.37 5.26 -12.40
N SER A 5 -6.35 6.38 -11.69
CA SER A 5 -5.20 7.29 -11.63
C SER A 5 -3.96 6.65 -11.01
N VAL A 6 -4.15 5.58 -10.23
CA VAL A 6 -3.09 4.73 -9.70
C VAL A 6 -3.11 3.40 -10.44
N SER A 7 -2.06 3.14 -11.21
CA SER A 7 -1.90 1.84 -11.86
C SER A 7 -1.56 0.75 -10.84
N ARG A 8 -1.87 -0.51 -11.17
CA ARG A 8 -1.41 -1.68 -10.41
C ARG A 8 0.11 -1.63 -10.18
N ASP A 9 0.87 -1.24 -11.20
CA ASP A 9 2.33 -1.13 -11.11
C ASP A 9 2.78 -0.03 -10.14
N ALA A 10 2.08 1.11 -10.11
CA ALA A 10 2.35 2.18 -9.15
C ALA A 10 2.10 1.71 -7.71
N PHE A 11 0.97 1.03 -7.48
CA PHE A 11 0.68 0.42 -6.18
C PHE A 11 1.73 -0.64 -5.79
N ARG A 12 2.06 -1.54 -6.73
CA ARG A 12 3.07 -2.58 -6.55
C ARG A 12 4.45 -2.01 -6.22
N SER A 13 4.82 -0.88 -6.83
CA SER A 13 6.11 -0.21 -6.61
C SER A 13 6.30 0.27 -5.17
N LEU A 14 5.23 0.51 -4.41
CA LEU A 14 5.33 0.85 -2.99
C LEU A 14 6.01 -0.26 -2.19
N PHE A 15 5.60 -1.52 -2.42
CA PHE A 15 6.21 -2.64 -1.71
C PHE A 15 7.66 -2.85 -2.14
N ALA A 16 7.99 -2.64 -3.42
CA ALA A 16 9.36 -2.70 -3.90
C ALA A 16 10.25 -1.63 -3.24
N PHE A 17 9.74 -0.39 -3.11
CA PHE A 17 10.44 0.69 -2.43
C PHE A 17 10.74 0.35 -0.97
N TYR A 18 9.74 -0.12 -0.23
CA TYR A 18 9.94 -0.50 1.17
C TYR A 18 10.79 -1.77 1.33
N ALA A 19 10.73 -2.73 0.39
CA ALA A 19 11.58 -3.91 0.41
C ALA A 19 13.05 -3.51 0.23
N ALA A 20 13.34 -2.58 -0.69
CA ALA A 20 14.68 -2.03 -0.87
C ALA A 20 15.17 -1.29 0.39
N LYS A 21 14.29 -0.55 1.07
CA LYS A 21 14.62 0.06 2.38
C LYS A 21 14.93 -1.02 3.43
N ALA A 22 14.09 -2.04 3.57
CA ALA A 22 14.31 -3.13 4.52
C ALA A 22 15.62 -3.89 4.26
N HIS A 23 15.96 -4.09 2.98
CA HIS A 23 17.23 -4.66 2.55
C HIS A 23 18.43 -3.80 3.01
N HIS A 24 18.35 -2.49 2.78
CA HIS A 24 19.37 -1.53 3.22
C HIS A 24 19.54 -1.54 4.75
N ASP A 25 18.44 -1.65 5.49
CA ASP A 25 18.42 -1.71 6.96
C ASP A 25 18.82 -3.09 7.52
N HIS A 26 19.23 -4.04 6.66
CA HIS A 26 19.54 -5.43 7.01
C HIS A 26 18.41 -6.18 7.72
N ASN A 27 17.15 -5.77 7.49
CA ASN A 27 15.96 -6.38 8.05
C ASN A 27 15.35 -7.39 7.07
N GLY A 28 15.95 -8.58 6.99
CA GLY A 28 15.53 -9.65 6.06
C GLY A 28 14.11 -10.17 6.31
N VAL A 29 13.59 -10.06 7.54
CA VAL A 29 12.21 -10.47 7.86
C VAL A 29 11.20 -9.50 7.25
N ALA A 30 11.44 -8.19 7.38
CA ALA A 30 10.59 -7.18 6.76
C ALA A 30 10.69 -7.23 5.24
N GLU A 31 11.90 -7.38 4.70
CA GLU A 31 12.14 -7.55 3.26
C GLU A 31 11.32 -8.71 2.70
N ALA A 32 11.42 -9.91 3.30
CA ALA A 32 10.67 -11.08 2.86
C ALA A 32 9.15 -10.85 2.89
N ARG A 33 8.63 -10.15 3.91
CA ARG A 33 7.20 -9.82 4.01
C ARG A 33 6.78 -8.86 2.89
N LEU A 34 7.57 -7.84 2.61
CA LEU A 34 7.28 -6.86 1.57
C LEU A 34 7.37 -7.46 0.17
N LEU A 35 8.33 -8.35 -0.07
CA LEU A 35 8.43 -9.09 -1.34
C LEU A 35 7.22 -10.04 -1.54
N LYS A 36 6.71 -10.66 -0.47
CA LYS A 36 5.46 -11.43 -0.53
C LYS A 36 4.29 -10.54 -0.95
N LEU A 37 4.15 -9.35 -0.36
CA LEU A 37 3.09 -8.41 -0.72
C LEU A 37 3.25 -7.91 -2.17
N PHE A 38 4.47 -7.58 -2.57
CA PHE A 38 4.81 -7.23 -3.96
C PHE A 38 4.36 -8.32 -4.94
N GLY A 39 4.68 -9.59 -4.69
CA GLY A 39 4.25 -10.69 -5.55
C GLY A 39 2.73 -10.85 -5.60
N SER A 40 2.06 -10.69 -4.46
CA SER A 40 0.60 -10.81 -4.38
C SER A 40 -0.16 -9.65 -5.03
N SER A 41 0.47 -8.48 -5.19
CA SER A 41 -0.15 -7.29 -5.77
C SER A 41 -0.59 -7.47 -7.23
N ASP A 42 -0.01 -8.45 -7.93
CA ASP A 42 -0.37 -8.80 -9.30
C ASP A 42 -1.85 -9.25 -9.41
N HIS A 43 -2.37 -9.86 -8.33
CA HIS A 43 -3.71 -10.46 -8.28
C HIS A 43 -4.73 -9.58 -7.57
N ILE A 44 -4.49 -8.27 -7.49
CA ILE A 44 -5.45 -7.34 -6.87
C ILE A 44 -6.62 -7.05 -7.80
N PRO A 45 -7.87 -7.09 -7.27
CA PRO A 45 -9.05 -6.66 -8.01
C PRO A 45 -8.96 -5.20 -8.48
N ASP A 46 -9.21 -4.95 -9.76
CA ASP A 46 -9.17 -3.60 -10.34
C ASP A 46 -10.10 -2.63 -9.60
N GLY A 47 -11.26 -3.08 -9.13
CA GLY A 47 -12.20 -2.26 -8.36
C GLY A 47 -11.62 -1.68 -7.07
N LEU A 48 -10.65 -2.35 -6.42
CA LEU A 48 -9.97 -1.77 -5.26
C LEU A 48 -8.98 -0.67 -5.65
N LEU A 49 -8.34 -0.78 -6.80
CA LEU A 49 -7.45 0.25 -7.34
C LEU A 49 -8.24 1.48 -7.82
N GLU A 50 -9.43 1.26 -8.37
CA GLU A 50 -10.37 2.35 -8.70
C GLU A 50 -10.83 3.09 -7.44
N LEU A 51 -11.18 2.37 -6.37
CA LEU A 51 -11.52 2.98 -5.09
C LEU A 51 -10.36 3.77 -4.48
N TRP A 52 -9.14 3.22 -4.52
CA TRP A 52 -7.94 3.95 -4.10
C TRP A 52 -7.87 5.27 -4.85
N SER A 53 -7.83 5.18 -6.18
CA SER A 53 -7.65 6.31 -7.10
C SER A 53 -8.62 7.44 -6.77
N SER A 54 -9.91 7.10 -6.66
CA SER A 54 -10.98 8.03 -6.29
C SER A 54 -10.74 8.70 -4.92
N ARG A 55 -10.36 7.92 -3.90
CA ARG A 55 -10.10 8.48 -2.56
C ARG A 55 -8.88 9.38 -2.52
N THR A 56 -7.80 8.99 -3.20
CA THR A 56 -6.56 9.78 -3.19
C THR A 56 -6.68 11.09 -3.96
N GLU A 57 -7.50 11.14 -5.00
CA GLU A 57 -7.83 12.39 -5.69
C GLU A 57 -8.60 13.35 -4.78
N LEU A 58 -9.43 12.82 -3.86
CA LEU A 58 -10.30 13.62 -3.02
C LEU A 58 -9.58 14.28 -1.83
N ILE A 59 -8.60 13.58 -1.23
CA ILE A 59 -7.88 14.09 -0.04
C ILE A 59 -6.51 14.71 -0.36
N GLY A 60 -6.00 14.49 -1.58
CA GLY A 60 -4.72 15.02 -2.03
C GLY A 60 -3.48 14.26 -1.53
N PRO A 61 -2.31 14.46 -2.17
CA PRO A 61 -1.12 13.64 -1.99
C PRO A 61 -0.48 13.73 -0.60
N GLU A 62 -0.57 14.89 0.06
CA GLU A 62 0.00 15.09 1.40
C GLU A 62 -0.72 14.25 2.46
N ALA A 63 -2.06 14.29 2.48
CA ALA A 63 -2.87 13.48 3.39
C ALA A 63 -2.65 11.99 3.14
N VAL A 64 -2.58 11.57 1.87
CA VAL A 64 -2.24 10.18 1.49
C VAL A 64 -0.90 9.76 2.07
N GLY A 65 0.13 10.61 1.96
CA GLY A 65 1.45 10.35 2.53
C GLY A 65 1.43 10.17 4.06
N ASN A 66 0.67 11.03 4.75
CA ASN A 66 0.52 10.98 6.21
C ASN A 66 -0.17 9.71 6.71
N ILE A 67 -1.08 9.13 5.93
CA ILE A 67 -1.76 7.86 6.25
C ILE A 67 -0.89 6.66 5.85
N MET A 68 -0.29 6.70 4.66
CA MET A 68 0.48 5.58 4.12
C MET A 68 1.77 5.33 4.91
N SER A 69 2.46 6.39 5.33
CA SER A 69 3.76 6.27 5.98
C SER A 69 3.68 5.45 7.28
N PRO A 70 2.76 5.71 8.23
CA PRO A 70 2.58 4.86 9.41
C PRO A 70 2.21 3.42 9.08
N LEU A 71 1.33 3.20 8.09
CA LEU A 71 0.91 1.85 7.70
C LEU A 71 2.07 1.04 7.10
N ALA A 72 2.95 1.68 6.35
CA ALA A 72 4.15 1.04 5.82
C ALA A 72 5.19 0.74 6.91
N HIS A 73 5.37 1.66 7.87
CA HIS A 73 6.24 1.41 9.03
C HIS A 73 5.73 0.23 9.88
N GLN A 74 4.42 0.07 10.05
CA GLN A 74 3.87 -1.11 10.72
C GLN A 74 4.24 -2.43 10.01
N ILE A 75 4.38 -2.43 8.69
CA ILE A 75 4.86 -3.61 7.97
C ILE A 75 6.34 -3.86 8.27
N LEU A 76 7.16 -2.80 8.21
CA LEU A 76 8.60 -2.86 8.47
C LEU A 76 8.92 -3.33 9.90
N ASP A 77 8.21 -2.78 10.89
CA ASP A 77 8.47 -2.99 12.32
C ASP A 77 7.86 -4.28 12.86
N GLY A 78 7.10 -5.03 12.05
CA GLY A 78 6.40 -6.21 12.56
C GLY A 78 5.02 -5.93 13.14
N GLY A 79 4.63 -4.66 13.30
CA GLY A 79 3.37 -4.24 13.90
C GLY A 79 2.11 -4.62 13.11
N ALA A 80 2.23 -4.89 11.81
CA ALA A 80 1.17 -5.42 10.97
C ALA A 80 1.67 -6.54 10.05
N GLN A 81 0.84 -7.58 9.92
CA GLN A 81 1.04 -8.69 8.99
C GLN A 81 -0.16 -8.80 8.07
N TYR A 82 0.10 -8.71 6.77
CA TYR A 82 -0.89 -8.88 5.72
C TYR A 82 -0.60 -10.18 4.99
N ASN A 83 -1.65 -10.96 4.70
CA ASN A 83 -1.50 -12.21 3.96
C ASN A 83 -1.43 -11.94 2.46
N HIS A 84 -2.16 -10.91 2.01
CA HIS A 84 -2.23 -10.46 0.63
C HIS A 84 -2.17 -8.92 0.55
N ALA A 85 -1.70 -8.39 -0.57
CA ALA A 85 -1.62 -6.95 -0.77
C ALA A 85 -3.00 -6.26 -0.83
N SER A 86 -4.07 -7.00 -1.12
CA SER A 86 -5.46 -6.52 -0.98
C SER A 86 -5.83 -6.25 0.48
N ASP A 87 -5.28 -7.00 1.45
CA ASP A 87 -5.56 -6.79 2.88
C ASP A 87 -4.99 -5.43 3.33
N PHE A 88 -3.77 -5.13 2.87
CA PHE A 88 -3.17 -3.81 3.05
C PHE A 88 -4.01 -2.72 2.39
N LEU A 89 -4.48 -2.95 1.17
CA LEU A 89 -5.31 -2.00 0.44
C LEU A 89 -6.64 -1.72 1.15
N HIS A 90 -7.32 -2.75 1.67
CA HIS A 90 -8.52 -2.56 2.47
C HIS A 90 -8.25 -1.76 3.75
N ARG A 91 -7.12 -2.02 4.42
CA ARG A 91 -6.72 -1.25 5.59
C ARG A 91 -6.48 0.22 5.23
N LEU A 92 -5.78 0.48 4.12
CA LEU A 92 -5.52 1.83 3.63
C LEU A 92 -6.82 2.55 3.28
N LEU A 93 -7.70 1.93 2.48
CA LEU A 93 -9.01 2.50 2.11
C LEU A 93 -9.84 2.89 3.34
N ARG A 94 -9.82 2.06 4.39
CA ARG A 94 -10.51 2.37 5.64
C ARG A 94 -9.94 3.61 6.35
N GLU A 95 -8.63 3.83 6.30
CA GLU A 95 -8.03 5.04 6.87
C GLU A 95 -8.27 6.26 5.98
N LEU A 96 -8.23 6.09 4.65
CA LEU A 96 -8.62 7.15 3.71
C LEU A 96 -10.06 7.59 3.91
N ASP A 97 -10.99 6.66 4.10
CA ASP A 97 -12.41 6.95 4.37
C ASP A 97 -12.62 7.75 5.67
N ARG A 98 -11.72 7.63 6.66
CA ARG A 98 -11.79 8.39 7.91
C ARG A 98 -11.34 9.83 7.77
N GLU A 99 -10.44 10.13 6.83
CA GLU A 99 -9.99 11.49 6.56
C GLU A 99 -10.96 12.26 5.64
N VAL A 100 -11.82 11.54 4.92
CA VAL A 100 -12.88 12.13 4.08
C VAL A 100 -14.10 12.59 4.88
N HIS A 101 -14.33 12.05 6.09
CA HIS A 101 -15.50 12.33 6.94
C HIS A 101 -15.10 13.12 8.19
#